data_AF-A0A8H4QSX6-F1
#
_entry.id   AF-A0A8H4QSX6-F1
#
_cell.length_a   1.000
_cell.length_b   1.000
_cell.length_c   1.000
_cell.angle_alpha   90.00
_cell.angle_beta   90.00
_cell.angle_gamma   90.00
#
_symmetry.space_group_name_H-M   'P 1'
#
loop_
_entity.id
_entity.type
_entity.pdbx_description
1 polymer ?
#
loop_
_entity_poly.entity_id
_entity_poly.type
_entity_poly.pdbx_seq_one_letter_code
_entity_poly.pdbx_strand_id
1 'polypeptide(L)'
;MSTGNKRCRVSPSPNSQTTTRSNVDGDPLSRLTDLTTQVIETAKLVKATPDKGATVRKVRELVDVLLLKVLPHDLIAYDVHKSWFQHHVDAFLNYCDQINAEGYEMDHMLREITRKIIKWLPKLWLCMVEEDADLGIIAKCFALCSKSLERLSGWISLDETVYHSITIVDLEGNTVYSDNKDIEQTLYWMWKELLVTACSRNISIKSFLDYAGRFISMKHVCQLIRQPGQTRNANGGDFWDEHWSDAMRAAGARFCADRRQERLASFQEGPSYEAYKALISEFPALEPDAYAFIRSDCFSENPFILVEDAVRLFLEKSSTDDLVRLVRTDLISISETTQRDVLKHFSTQSSTDCRSQGLMIIGNGLMRAQREVLSAARYAFPELKGALTWLKESMQKHQLPTDFQLCFIRPQTEAQREMDRLLHRFASLAMNHRDGGRGPLEEEPYMRGDSDEEEDELPSYERTPPDLVKNIGEWILALSEWPHEQDKVALWDRVRSHHPLFVVHGAERYLSSQCNRNGAYYFVAQGLDAMRKTFACKDLKELERYTPKRKDLGNGRSTITPVQY
;
A
#
# COMPACT_ATOMS: atom_id res chain seq x y z
N MET A 1 23.83 24.71 52.53
CA MET A 1 23.55 24.54 53.98
C MET A 1 22.13 24.03 54.15
N SER A 2 21.99 22.87 54.81
CA SER A 2 20.79 22.20 55.34
C SER A 2 20.77 20.74 54.89
N THR A 3 21.43 19.92 55.70
CA THR A 3 21.52 18.46 55.59
C THR A 3 20.32 17.84 56.32
N GLY A 4 19.31 17.42 55.56
CA GLY A 4 18.15 16.70 56.07
C GLY A 4 18.36 15.18 56.01
N ASN A 5 18.70 14.59 57.17
CA ASN A 5 18.83 13.14 57.37
C ASN A 5 17.53 12.39 57.02
N LYS A 6 17.54 11.60 55.93
CA LYS A 6 16.53 10.57 55.68
C LYS A 6 16.98 9.27 56.33
N ARG A 7 16.29 8.88 57.42
CA ARG A 7 16.37 7.56 58.04
C ARG A 7 15.91 6.50 57.03
N CYS A 8 16.84 5.64 56.58
CA CYS A 8 16.51 4.38 55.93
C CYS A 8 15.77 3.47 56.93
N ARG A 9 14.49 3.23 56.66
CA ARG A 9 13.74 2.13 57.29
C ARG A 9 14.23 0.84 56.64
N VAL A 10 14.97 0.04 57.40
CA VAL A 10 15.29 -1.35 57.04
C VAL A 10 13.97 -2.13 57.13
N SER A 11 13.42 -2.50 55.98
CA SER A 11 12.33 -3.47 55.91
C SER A 11 12.85 -4.85 56.32
N PRO A 12 12.09 -5.62 57.11
CA PRO A 12 12.51 -6.96 57.52
C PRO A 12 12.62 -7.85 56.30
N SER A 13 13.77 -8.51 56.18
CA SER A 13 14.05 -9.57 55.21
C SER A 13 12.89 -10.57 55.23
N PRO A 14 12.23 -10.86 54.09
CA PRO A 14 11.29 -11.97 54.05
C PRO A 14 12.10 -13.24 54.29
N ASN A 15 11.64 -14.03 55.26
CA ASN A 15 12.13 -15.36 55.52
C ASN A 15 12.34 -16.09 54.18
N SER A 16 13.59 -16.37 53.87
CA SER A 16 13.97 -17.40 52.92
C SER A 16 13.52 -18.74 53.49
N GLN A 17 12.23 -19.04 53.35
CA GLN A 17 11.78 -20.42 53.30
C GLN A 17 12.40 -21.00 52.05
N THR A 18 13.54 -21.65 52.24
CA THR A 18 14.06 -22.65 51.33
C THR A 18 12.99 -23.73 51.27
N THR A 19 12.02 -23.57 50.37
CA THR A 19 11.29 -24.71 49.83
C THR A 19 12.37 -25.56 49.20
N THR A 20 12.74 -26.63 49.90
CA THR A 20 13.34 -27.80 49.31
C THR A 20 12.56 -28.10 48.03
N ARG A 21 13.12 -27.71 46.88
CA ARG A 21 12.84 -28.35 45.61
C ARG A 21 13.14 -29.82 45.87
N SER A 22 12.10 -30.58 46.19
CA SER A 22 12.16 -32.01 46.01
C SER A 22 12.48 -32.21 44.54
N ASN A 23 13.68 -32.70 44.25
CA ASN A 23 13.98 -33.34 42.98
C ASN A 23 12.95 -34.47 42.82
N VAL A 24 11.84 -34.15 42.17
CA VAL A 24 10.93 -35.13 41.56
C VAL A 24 11.34 -35.26 40.09
N ASP A 25 12.64 -35.39 39.84
CA ASP A 25 13.14 -36.09 38.67
C ASP A 25 13.14 -37.58 39.05
N GLY A 26 11.95 -38.14 39.19
CA GLY A 26 11.79 -39.59 39.18
C GLY A 26 12.19 -40.09 37.81
N ASP A 27 13.00 -41.15 37.75
CA ASP A 27 13.30 -41.90 36.52
C ASP A 27 12.03 -42.00 35.65
N PRO A 28 12.06 -41.61 34.36
CA PRO A 28 10.91 -41.70 33.46
C PRO A 28 10.23 -43.07 33.49
N LEU A 29 10.99 -44.14 33.73
CA LEU A 29 10.46 -45.49 33.93
C LEU A 29 9.63 -45.64 35.20
N SER A 30 10.06 -45.04 36.32
CA SER A 30 9.30 -45.05 37.59
C SER A 30 8.00 -44.28 37.44
N ARG A 31 8.03 -43.10 36.80
CA ARG A 31 6.84 -42.28 36.55
C ARG A 31 5.86 -42.97 35.60
N LEU A 32 6.35 -43.64 34.54
CA LEU A 32 5.55 -44.48 33.65
C LEU A 32 4.93 -45.66 34.40
N THR A 33 5.68 -46.30 35.31
CA THR A 33 5.20 -47.44 36.11
C THR A 33 4.09 -47.03 37.08
N ASP A 34 4.25 -45.91 37.78
CA ASP A 34 3.26 -45.38 38.71
C ASP A 34 1.96 -44.98 37.98
N LEU A 35 2.09 -44.33 36.82
CA LEU A 35 0.95 -43.92 36.01
C LEU A 35 0.27 -45.11 35.33
N THR A 36 1.02 -46.11 34.84
CA THR A 36 0.44 -47.36 34.32
C THR A 36 -0.32 -48.10 35.42
N THR A 37 0.19 -48.07 36.65
CA THR A 37 -0.49 -48.62 37.82
C THR A 37 -1.79 -47.85 38.10
N GLN A 38 -1.78 -46.52 38.08
CA GLN A 38 -2.99 -45.70 38.19
C GLN A 38 -3.99 -45.93 37.06
N VAL A 39 -3.54 -46.09 35.81
CA VAL A 39 -4.39 -46.45 34.66
C VAL A 39 -5.10 -47.77 34.94
N ILE A 40 -4.35 -48.79 35.36
CA ILE A 40 -4.87 -50.13 35.63
C ILE A 40 -5.85 -50.09 36.81
N GLU A 41 -5.53 -49.36 37.88
CA GLU A 41 -6.40 -49.20 39.05
C GLU A 41 -7.68 -48.43 38.71
N THR A 42 -7.57 -47.35 37.93
CA THR A 42 -8.72 -46.56 37.49
C THR A 42 -9.60 -47.36 36.52
N ALA A 43 -9.01 -48.12 35.60
CA ALA A 43 -9.72 -49.02 34.70
C ALA A 43 -10.46 -50.14 35.46
N LYS A 44 -9.88 -50.65 36.56
CA LYS A 44 -10.55 -51.60 37.47
C LYS A 44 -11.76 -51.01 38.19
N LEU A 45 -11.78 -49.69 38.41
CA LEU A 45 -12.89 -48.96 39.06
C LEU A 45 -14.03 -48.63 38.09
N VAL A 46 -13.81 -48.71 36.77
CA VAL A 46 -14.88 -48.53 35.77
C VAL A 46 -15.83 -49.73 35.84
N LYS A 47 -16.96 -49.57 36.55
CA LYS A 47 -18.04 -50.56 36.58
C LYS A 47 -18.51 -50.86 35.15
N ALA A 48 -18.49 -52.15 34.78
CA ALA A 48 -18.97 -52.59 33.47
C ALA A 48 -20.42 -52.13 33.25
N THR A 49 -20.62 -51.25 32.29
CA THR A 49 -21.96 -50.91 31.80
C THR A 49 -22.43 -52.01 30.83
N PRO A 50 -23.76 -52.24 30.68
CA PRO A 50 -24.28 -53.19 29.69
C PRO A 50 -23.79 -52.90 28.27
N ASP A 51 -23.54 -51.61 27.98
CA ASP A 51 -22.84 -51.15 26.80
C ASP A 51 -21.32 -51.28 26.99
N LYS A 52 -20.76 -52.40 26.50
CA LYS A 52 -19.31 -52.65 26.47
C LYS A 52 -18.55 -51.62 25.62
N GLY A 53 -19.20 -51.03 24.61
CA GLY A 53 -18.60 -50.01 23.75
C GLY A 53 -18.36 -48.69 24.49
N ALA A 54 -19.30 -48.28 25.34
CA ALA A 54 -19.14 -47.11 26.20
C ALA A 54 -18.03 -47.29 27.25
N THR A 55 -17.94 -48.48 27.84
CA THR A 55 -16.87 -48.81 28.81
C THR A 55 -15.48 -48.77 28.15
N VAL A 56 -15.32 -49.39 26.97
CA VAL A 56 -14.03 -49.38 26.23
C VAL A 56 -13.63 -47.97 25.81
N ARG A 57 -14.60 -47.15 25.38
CA ARG A 57 -14.34 -45.74 25.01
C ARG A 57 -13.85 -44.94 26.21
N LYS A 58 -14.48 -45.11 27.37
CA LYS A 58 -14.09 -44.45 28.62
C LYS A 58 -12.72 -44.89 29.13
N VAL A 59 -12.39 -46.17 29.01
CA VAL A 59 -11.04 -46.68 29.34
C VAL A 59 -10.00 -46.13 28.36
N ARG A 60 -10.31 -46.05 27.06
CA ARG A 60 -9.42 -45.46 26.07
C ARG A 60 -9.18 -43.97 26.31
N GLU A 61 -10.23 -43.22 26.62
CA GLU A 61 -10.14 -41.81 27.01
C GLU A 61 -9.25 -41.62 28.24
N LEU A 62 -9.42 -42.47 29.26
CA LEU A 62 -8.57 -42.48 30.46
C LEU A 62 -7.10 -42.81 30.15
N VAL A 63 -6.85 -43.81 29.29
CA VAL A 63 -5.50 -44.18 28.86
C VAL A 63 -4.86 -43.04 28.06
N ASP A 64 -5.60 -42.41 27.14
CA ASP A 64 -5.11 -41.29 26.35
C ASP A 64 -4.79 -40.07 27.25
N VAL A 65 -5.64 -39.77 28.26
CA VAL A 65 -5.43 -38.74 29.30
C VAL A 65 -4.22 -39.04 30.19
N LEU A 66 -3.97 -40.30 30.51
CA LEU A 66 -2.83 -40.68 31.34
C LEU A 66 -1.53 -40.74 30.53
N LEU A 67 -1.57 -41.14 29.26
CA LEU A 67 -0.45 -41.02 28.33
C LEU A 67 -0.08 -39.55 28.08
N LEU A 68 -1.06 -38.65 28.03
CA LEU A 68 -0.86 -37.19 27.99
C LEU A 68 0.01 -36.68 29.15
N LYS A 69 -0.12 -37.26 30.35
CA LYS A 69 0.67 -36.87 31.54
C LYS A 69 2.09 -37.46 31.58
N VAL A 70 2.38 -38.48 30.77
CA VAL A 70 3.67 -39.20 30.76
C VAL A 70 4.54 -38.81 29.58
N LEU A 71 3.95 -38.65 28.39
CA LEU A 71 4.68 -38.49 27.12
C LEU A 71 4.10 -37.33 26.28
N PRO A 72 4.09 -36.09 26.81
CA PRO A 72 3.59 -34.94 26.05
C PRO A 72 4.35 -34.74 24.72
N HIS A 73 5.64 -35.08 24.67
CA HIS A 73 6.46 -34.98 23.46
C HIS A 73 6.08 -35.99 22.36
N ASP A 74 5.67 -37.21 22.72
CA ASP A 74 5.26 -38.24 21.75
C ASP A 74 3.87 -37.96 21.16
N LEU A 75 3.03 -37.19 21.87
CA LEU A 75 1.70 -36.79 21.41
C LEU A 75 1.73 -35.61 20.44
N ILE A 76 2.72 -34.73 20.59
CA ILE A 76 2.97 -33.68 19.61
C ILE A 76 3.45 -34.33 18.30
N ALA A 77 4.39 -35.29 18.35
CA ALA A 77 4.89 -36.02 17.17
C ALA A 77 5.11 -35.10 15.94
N TYR A 78 5.71 -33.92 16.17
CA TYR A 78 5.75 -32.83 15.19
C TYR A 78 6.29 -33.28 13.84
N ASP A 79 7.42 -34.00 13.82
CA ASP A 79 8.06 -34.44 12.58
C ASP A 79 7.19 -35.44 11.80
N VAL A 80 6.45 -36.32 12.50
CA VAL A 80 5.52 -37.26 11.88
C VAL A 80 4.38 -36.49 11.19
N HIS A 81 3.78 -35.53 11.90
CA HIS A 81 2.72 -34.70 11.35
C HIS A 81 3.22 -33.80 10.21
N LYS A 82 4.43 -33.25 10.33
CA LYS A 82 5.06 -32.42 9.30
C LYS A 82 5.27 -33.20 8.01
N SER A 83 5.92 -34.36 8.07
CA SER A 83 6.12 -35.22 6.91
C SER A 83 4.80 -35.64 6.28
N TRP A 84 3.81 -35.99 7.11
CA TRP A 84 2.47 -36.36 6.64
C TRP A 84 1.78 -35.21 5.91
N PHE A 85 1.70 -34.02 6.51
CA PHE A 85 1.05 -32.85 5.91
C PHE A 85 1.76 -32.39 4.64
N GLN A 86 3.09 -32.39 4.63
CA GLN A 86 3.85 -32.04 3.43
C GLN A 86 3.51 -32.97 2.28
N HIS A 87 3.55 -34.29 2.51
CA HIS A 87 3.22 -35.27 1.48
C HIS A 87 1.79 -35.12 0.95
N HIS A 88 0.79 -35.02 1.83
CA HIS A 88 -0.61 -35.02 1.41
C HIS A 88 -1.04 -33.69 0.78
N VAL A 89 -0.53 -32.55 1.28
CA VAL A 89 -0.78 -31.24 0.65
C VAL A 89 -0.10 -31.16 -0.71
N ASP A 90 1.14 -31.63 -0.85
CA ASP A 90 1.83 -31.65 -2.14
C ASP A 90 1.13 -32.58 -3.13
N ALA A 91 0.68 -33.76 -2.68
CA ALA A 91 -0.11 -34.69 -3.50
C ALA A 91 -1.43 -34.05 -3.97
N PHE A 92 -2.14 -33.35 -3.08
CA PHE A 92 -3.37 -32.64 -3.42
C PHE A 92 -3.13 -31.56 -4.48
N LEU A 93 -2.13 -30.69 -4.30
CA LEU A 93 -1.84 -29.63 -5.26
C LEU A 93 -1.42 -30.18 -6.62
N ASN A 94 -0.59 -31.22 -6.64
CA ASN A 94 -0.23 -31.90 -7.88
C ASN A 94 -1.44 -32.52 -8.58
N TYR A 95 -2.41 -33.05 -7.82
CA TYR A 95 -3.66 -33.58 -8.38
C TYR A 95 -4.50 -32.47 -9.02
N CYS A 96 -4.66 -31.34 -8.32
CA CYS A 96 -5.37 -30.16 -8.81
C CYS A 96 -4.77 -29.58 -10.10
N ASP A 97 -3.44 -29.60 -10.24
CA ASP A 97 -2.74 -29.10 -11.42
C ASP A 97 -2.87 -30.01 -12.66
N GLN A 98 -3.15 -31.31 -12.46
CA GLN A 98 -3.13 -32.32 -13.54
C GLN A 98 -4.50 -32.57 -14.19
N ILE A 99 -5.61 -32.20 -13.55
CA ILE A 99 -6.96 -32.58 -13.99
C ILE A 99 -7.84 -31.34 -14.13
N ASN A 100 -8.61 -31.24 -15.23
CA ASN A 100 -9.80 -30.38 -15.31
C ASN A 100 -10.86 -30.92 -14.33
N ALA A 101 -10.65 -30.62 -13.04
CA ALA A 101 -11.12 -31.35 -11.87
C ALA A 101 -12.62 -31.71 -11.84
N GLU A 102 -12.92 -33.01 -11.82
CA GLU A 102 -14.20 -33.53 -11.32
C GLU A 102 -14.08 -33.84 -9.81
N GLY A 103 -15.06 -33.39 -9.02
CA GLY A 103 -14.86 -32.96 -7.63
C GLY A 103 -14.78 -34.02 -6.52
N TYR A 104 -14.96 -35.32 -6.79
CA TYR A 104 -15.04 -36.31 -5.70
C TYR A 104 -13.70 -36.60 -5.01
N GLU A 105 -12.65 -36.87 -5.79
CA GLU A 105 -11.33 -37.24 -5.22
C GLU A 105 -10.68 -36.04 -4.53
N MET A 106 -10.84 -34.85 -5.12
CA MET A 106 -10.40 -33.59 -4.52
C MET A 106 -11.05 -33.36 -3.15
N ASP A 107 -12.37 -33.56 -3.05
CA ASP A 107 -13.10 -33.45 -1.78
C ASP A 107 -12.63 -34.52 -0.77
N HIS A 108 -12.37 -35.75 -1.22
CA HIS A 108 -11.86 -36.81 -0.34
C HIS A 108 -10.49 -36.46 0.27
N MET A 109 -9.52 -36.07 -0.57
CA MET A 109 -8.18 -35.68 -0.13
C MET A 109 -8.21 -34.47 0.82
N LEU A 110 -9.02 -33.46 0.49
CA LEU A 110 -9.21 -32.28 1.33
C LEU A 110 -9.82 -32.64 2.69
N ARG A 111 -10.86 -33.50 2.71
CA ARG A 111 -11.46 -34.01 3.95
C ARG A 111 -10.48 -34.81 4.77
N GLU A 112 -9.57 -35.55 4.16
CA GLU A 112 -8.55 -36.30 4.88
C GLU A 112 -7.57 -35.37 5.60
N ILE A 113 -7.06 -34.34 4.90
CA ILE A 113 -6.15 -33.35 5.47
C ILE A 113 -6.81 -32.58 6.60
N THR A 114 -8.01 -32.03 6.36
CA THR A 114 -8.76 -31.25 7.36
C THR A 114 -9.11 -32.10 8.57
N ARG A 115 -9.59 -33.34 8.38
CA ARG A 115 -9.87 -34.29 9.47
C ARG A 115 -8.63 -34.60 10.31
N LYS A 116 -7.45 -34.69 9.68
CA LYS A 116 -6.19 -34.88 10.42
C LYS A 116 -5.87 -33.69 11.31
N ILE A 117 -6.07 -32.46 10.83
CA ILE A 117 -5.91 -31.24 11.63
C ILE A 117 -6.92 -31.25 12.78
N ILE A 118 -8.21 -31.44 12.50
CA ILE A 118 -9.29 -31.44 13.49
C ILE A 118 -9.04 -32.42 14.63
N LYS A 119 -8.54 -33.63 14.32
CA LYS A 119 -8.21 -34.63 15.34
C LYS A 119 -6.97 -34.29 16.17
N TRP A 120 -6.08 -33.44 15.65
CA TRP A 120 -4.83 -33.08 16.31
C TRP A 120 -4.97 -31.85 17.20
N LEU A 121 -5.80 -30.87 16.82
CA LEU A 121 -5.98 -29.63 17.60
C LEU A 121 -6.36 -29.87 19.07
N PRO A 122 -7.33 -30.74 19.43
CA PRO A 122 -7.64 -31.00 20.84
C PRO A 122 -6.45 -31.54 21.62
N LYS A 123 -5.62 -32.40 21.00
CA LYS A 123 -4.41 -32.96 21.64
C LYS A 123 -3.36 -31.88 21.88
N LEU A 124 -3.17 -30.99 20.91
CA LEU A 124 -2.24 -29.87 21.05
C LEU A 124 -2.71 -28.88 22.12
N TRP A 125 -4.02 -28.63 22.24
CA TRP A 125 -4.57 -27.81 23.30
C TRP A 125 -4.33 -28.43 24.68
N LEU A 126 -4.59 -29.74 24.83
CA LEU A 126 -4.32 -30.45 26.09
C LEU A 126 -2.83 -30.39 26.47
N CYS A 127 -1.93 -30.58 25.51
CA CYS A 127 -0.49 -30.45 25.77
C CYS A 127 -0.08 -29.01 26.17
N MET A 128 -0.78 -27.99 25.69
CA MET A 128 -0.46 -26.58 25.92
C MET A 128 -0.83 -26.11 27.33
N VAL A 129 -1.94 -26.62 27.89
CA VAL A 129 -2.42 -26.19 29.21
C VAL A 129 -1.57 -26.72 30.36
N GLU A 130 -0.79 -27.78 30.14
CA GLU A 130 0.17 -28.32 31.11
C GLU A 130 1.24 -27.29 31.50
N GLU A 131 1.63 -27.24 32.77
CA GLU A 131 2.52 -26.19 33.32
C GLU A 131 3.90 -26.16 32.67
N ASP A 132 4.46 -27.33 32.34
CA ASP A 132 5.78 -27.55 31.76
C ASP A 132 5.79 -27.70 30.23
N ALA A 133 4.67 -27.39 29.57
CA ALA A 133 4.52 -27.48 28.13
C ALA A 133 5.59 -26.66 27.36
N ASP A 134 6.22 -27.28 26.36
CA ASP A 134 7.03 -26.56 25.36
C ASP A 134 6.12 -25.80 24.38
N LEU A 135 5.75 -24.58 24.77
CA LEU A 135 4.91 -23.70 23.94
C LEU A 135 5.55 -23.37 22.58
N GLY A 136 6.88 -23.48 22.46
CA GLY A 136 7.59 -23.26 21.19
C GLY A 136 7.35 -24.37 20.19
N ILE A 137 7.32 -25.62 20.63
CA ILE A 137 6.94 -26.76 19.78
C ILE A 137 5.45 -26.67 19.40
N ILE A 138 4.58 -26.30 20.34
CA ILE A 138 3.14 -26.15 20.06
C ILE A 138 2.88 -25.04 19.04
N ALA A 139 3.58 -23.90 19.17
CA ALA A 139 3.54 -22.83 18.16
C ALA A 139 3.93 -23.33 16.77
N LYS A 140 4.96 -24.19 16.66
CA LYS A 140 5.35 -24.81 15.38
C LYS A 140 4.27 -25.75 14.84
N CYS A 141 3.56 -26.48 15.69
CA CYS A 141 2.44 -27.32 15.28
C CYS A 141 1.28 -26.47 14.74
N PHE A 142 0.90 -25.39 15.42
CA PHE A 142 -0.15 -24.48 14.92
C PHE A 142 0.27 -23.81 13.62
N ALA A 143 1.53 -23.37 13.50
CA ALA A 143 2.06 -22.82 12.26
C ALA A 143 2.00 -23.84 11.10
N LEU A 144 2.27 -25.11 11.37
CA LEU A 144 2.14 -26.19 10.39
C LEU A 144 0.67 -26.37 9.96
N CYS A 145 -0.28 -26.41 10.90
CA CYS A 145 -1.70 -26.50 10.56
C CYS A 145 -2.18 -25.28 9.75
N SER A 146 -1.84 -24.06 10.18
CA SER A 146 -2.20 -22.83 9.48
C SER A 146 -1.60 -22.78 8.07
N LYS A 147 -0.31 -23.10 7.92
CA LYS A 147 0.37 -23.16 6.61
C LYS A 147 -0.27 -24.20 5.69
N SER A 148 -0.62 -25.38 6.22
CA SER A 148 -1.28 -26.41 5.42
C SER A 148 -2.63 -25.94 4.88
N LEU A 149 -3.44 -25.25 5.69
CA LEU A 149 -4.72 -24.70 5.23
C LEU A 149 -4.58 -23.54 4.26
N GLU A 150 -3.65 -22.61 4.51
CA GLU A 150 -3.37 -21.49 3.60
C GLU A 150 -3.03 -22.02 2.20
N ARG A 151 -2.18 -23.03 2.10
CA ARG A 151 -1.84 -23.68 0.81
C ARG A 151 -3.04 -24.29 0.10
N LEU A 152 -4.08 -24.68 0.83
CA LEU A 152 -5.29 -25.26 0.28
C LEU A 152 -6.37 -24.21 -0.04
N SER A 153 -6.29 -23.01 0.52
CA SER A 153 -7.33 -21.96 0.47
C SER A 153 -7.81 -21.58 -0.94
N GLY A 154 -6.94 -21.66 -1.95
CA GLY A 154 -7.30 -21.40 -3.35
C GLY A 154 -8.21 -22.47 -3.99
N TRP A 155 -8.36 -23.63 -3.33
CA TRP A 155 -9.11 -24.78 -3.82
C TRP A 155 -10.33 -25.13 -2.96
N ILE A 156 -10.48 -24.45 -1.81
CA ILE A 156 -11.58 -24.69 -0.88
C ILE A 156 -12.63 -23.59 -1.10
N SER A 157 -13.77 -23.95 -1.69
CA SER A 157 -15.00 -23.20 -1.42
C SER A 157 -15.44 -23.58 0.00
N LEU A 158 -15.06 -22.77 0.98
CA LEU A 158 -15.29 -23.03 2.42
C LEU A 158 -16.78 -23.13 2.78
N ASP A 159 -17.69 -22.73 1.87
CA ASP A 159 -19.12 -22.67 2.12
C ASP A 159 -19.86 -24.01 2.05
N GLU A 160 -19.35 -25.05 1.38
CA GLU A 160 -20.18 -26.24 1.09
C GLU A 160 -19.67 -27.61 1.57
N THR A 161 -18.37 -27.79 1.88
CA THR A 161 -17.84 -29.17 2.03
C THR A 161 -17.25 -29.57 3.39
N VAL A 162 -16.96 -28.64 4.32
CA VAL A 162 -16.11 -28.98 5.49
C VAL A 162 -16.56 -28.29 6.79
N TYR A 163 -17.86 -28.11 7.06
CA TYR A 163 -18.30 -27.79 8.42
C TYR A 163 -18.01 -29.00 9.33
N HIS A 164 -16.96 -28.90 10.13
CA HIS A 164 -16.63 -29.89 11.14
C HIS A 164 -16.86 -29.26 12.50
N SER A 165 -17.74 -29.85 13.30
CA SER A 165 -17.84 -29.46 14.70
C SER A 165 -16.57 -29.89 15.43
N ILE A 166 -15.83 -28.92 15.95
CA ILE A 166 -14.66 -29.18 16.79
C ILE A 166 -15.07 -28.93 18.22
N THR A 167 -14.97 -29.98 19.04
CA THR A 167 -15.18 -29.91 20.48
C THR A 167 -13.87 -30.24 21.16
N ILE A 168 -13.40 -29.34 22.01
CA ILE A 168 -12.23 -29.53 22.87
C ILE A 168 -12.76 -29.62 24.29
N VAL A 169 -12.29 -30.64 25.01
CA VAL A 169 -12.62 -30.89 26.41
C VAL A 169 -11.35 -30.86 27.26
N ASP A 170 -11.48 -30.41 28.50
CA ASP A 170 -10.39 -30.50 29.49
C ASP A 170 -10.21 -31.92 30.03
N LEU A 171 -9.27 -32.10 30.96
CA LEU A 171 -8.95 -33.40 31.56
C LEU A 171 -10.10 -33.91 32.45
N GLU A 172 -10.94 -33.01 32.94
CA GLU A 172 -12.14 -33.27 33.73
C GLU A 172 -13.36 -33.62 32.85
N GLY A 173 -13.24 -33.45 31.54
CA GLY A 173 -14.29 -33.71 30.55
C GLY A 173 -15.26 -32.54 30.34
N ASN A 174 -14.95 -31.34 30.85
CA ASN A 174 -15.73 -30.14 30.58
C ASN A 174 -15.38 -29.59 29.19
N THR A 175 -16.40 -29.11 28.48
CA THR A 175 -16.22 -28.45 27.19
C THR A 175 -15.57 -27.08 27.37
N VAL A 176 -14.37 -26.88 26.81
CA VAL A 176 -13.66 -25.58 26.81
C VAL A 176 -13.88 -24.81 25.51
N TYR A 177 -14.16 -25.53 24.43
CA TYR A 177 -14.49 -24.97 23.13
C TYR A 177 -15.42 -25.92 22.40
N SER A 178 -16.52 -25.41 21.88
CA SER A 178 -17.40 -26.18 21.00
C SER A 178 -18.02 -25.24 19.99
N ASP A 179 -17.46 -25.24 18.79
CA ASP A 179 -17.99 -24.41 17.71
C ASP A 179 -18.14 -25.26 16.44
N ASN A 180 -19.17 -24.92 15.67
CA ASN A 180 -19.49 -25.50 14.37
C ASN A 180 -19.00 -24.60 13.23
N LYS A 181 -18.01 -23.74 13.53
CA LYS A 181 -17.33 -22.87 12.57
C LYS A 181 -16.25 -23.60 11.77
N ASP A 182 -15.80 -22.90 10.74
CA ASP A 182 -14.62 -23.24 9.95
C ASP A 182 -13.39 -23.54 10.83
N ILE A 183 -12.56 -24.49 10.38
CA ILE A 183 -11.29 -24.86 10.97
C ILE A 183 -10.35 -23.66 11.12
N GLU A 184 -10.43 -22.67 10.22
CA GLU A 184 -9.65 -21.44 10.33
C GLU A 184 -9.99 -20.65 11.61
N GLN A 185 -11.29 -20.50 11.92
CA GLN A 185 -11.73 -19.84 13.15
C GLN A 185 -11.29 -20.60 14.40
N THR A 186 -11.29 -21.93 14.34
CA THR A 186 -10.75 -22.74 15.43
C THR A 186 -9.25 -22.52 15.59
N LEU A 187 -8.49 -22.40 14.51
CA LEU A 187 -7.06 -22.05 14.61
C LEU A 187 -6.84 -20.66 15.19
N TYR A 188 -7.66 -19.66 14.85
CA TYR A 188 -7.59 -18.35 15.50
C TYR A 188 -7.81 -18.45 17.01
N TRP A 189 -8.77 -19.28 17.44
CA TRP A 189 -8.97 -19.56 18.87
C TRP A 189 -7.78 -20.30 19.49
N MET A 190 -7.18 -21.29 18.82
CA MET A 190 -5.99 -22.00 19.32
C MET A 190 -4.78 -21.06 19.47
N TRP A 191 -4.57 -20.14 18.51
CA TRP A 191 -3.54 -19.11 18.59
C TRP A 191 -3.81 -18.12 19.73
N LYS A 192 -5.08 -17.74 19.96
CA LYS A 192 -5.49 -16.94 21.12
C LYS A 192 -5.05 -17.63 22.42
N GLU A 193 -5.42 -18.89 22.60
CA GLU A 193 -5.08 -19.66 23.80
C GLU A 193 -3.57 -19.75 24.04
N LEU A 194 -2.79 -20.01 22.98
CA LEU A 194 -1.32 -20.07 23.06
C LEU A 194 -0.70 -18.75 23.50
N LEU A 195 -1.10 -17.65 22.85
CA LEU A 195 -0.51 -16.34 23.13
C LEU A 195 -0.85 -15.87 24.55
N VAL A 196 -2.10 -16.08 24.99
CA VAL A 196 -2.52 -15.75 26.36
C VAL A 196 -1.81 -16.61 27.38
N THR A 197 -1.69 -17.92 27.14
CA THR A 197 -0.94 -18.84 28.02
C THR A 197 0.52 -18.40 28.14
N ALA A 198 1.19 -18.14 27.01
CA ALA A 198 2.57 -17.66 26.99
C ALA A 198 2.74 -16.34 27.75
N CYS A 199 1.84 -15.37 27.53
CA CYS A 199 1.85 -14.08 28.23
C CYS A 199 1.61 -14.23 29.73
N SER A 200 0.75 -15.16 30.15
CA SER A 200 0.48 -15.43 31.56
C SER A 200 1.69 -16.06 32.28
N ARG A 201 2.49 -16.83 31.54
CA ARG A 201 3.75 -17.45 32.00
C ARG A 201 4.98 -16.55 31.82
N ASN A 202 4.79 -15.30 31.38
CA ASN A 202 5.87 -14.36 31.05
C ASN A 202 6.89 -14.90 30.03
N ILE A 203 6.43 -15.74 29.11
CA ILE A 203 7.23 -16.27 28.01
C ILE A 203 7.22 -15.23 26.87
N SER A 204 8.37 -14.97 26.27
CA SER A 204 8.48 -14.09 25.11
C SER A 204 7.68 -14.66 23.94
N ILE A 205 6.71 -13.88 23.44
CA ILE A 205 5.83 -14.28 22.34
C ILE A 205 6.33 -13.83 20.96
N LYS A 206 7.49 -13.17 20.88
CA LYS A 206 7.98 -12.59 19.60
C LYS A 206 8.07 -13.63 18.49
N SER A 207 8.67 -14.78 18.76
CA SER A 207 8.75 -15.88 17.80
C SER A 207 7.39 -16.46 17.45
N PHE A 208 6.41 -16.43 18.36
CA PHE A 208 5.05 -16.90 18.11
C PHE A 208 4.30 -15.94 17.19
N LEU A 209 4.48 -14.64 17.37
CA LEU A 209 3.96 -13.62 16.47
C LEU A 209 4.58 -13.71 15.07
N ASP A 210 5.89 -14.01 14.98
CA ASP A 210 6.57 -14.23 13.69
C ASP A 210 6.01 -15.46 12.95
N TYR A 211 5.60 -16.51 13.68
CA TYR A 211 4.93 -17.67 13.10
C TYR A 211 3.48 -17.35 12.70
N ALA A 212 2.71 -16.76 13.61
CA ALA A 212 1.30 -16.44 13.41
C ALA A 212 1.11 -15.45 12.25
N GLY A 213 1.85 -14.34 12.24
CA GLY A 213 1.70 -13.27 11.26
C GLY A 213 1.97 -13.66 9.81
N ARG A 214 2.51 -14.86 9.55
CA ARG A 214 2.68 -15.42 8.20
C ARG A 214 1.43 -16.11 7.67
N PHE A 215 0.58 -16.63 8.55
CA PHE A 215 -0.46 -17.59 8.16
C PHE A 215 -1.85 -17.27 8.72
N ILE A 216 -1.93 -16.43 9.76
CA ILE A 216 -3.20 -16.08 10.40
C ILE A 216 -3.31 -14.58 10.63
N SER A 217 -4.54 -14.09 10.60
CA SER A 217 -4.83 -12.69 10.87
C SER A 217 -4.86 -12.40 12.37
N MET A 218 -3.85 -11.68 12.86
CA MET A 218 -3.76 -11.27 14.27
C MET A 218 -4.94 -10.41 14.73
N LYS A 219 -5.60 -9.71 13.79
CA LYS A 219 -6.86 -9.02 14.01
C LYS A 219 -7.93 -9.97 14.57
N HIS A 220 -8.12 -11.13 13.94
CA HIS A 220 -9.13 -12.11 14.35
C HIS A 220 -8.78 -12.72 15.71
N VAL A 221 -7.50 -13.02 15.95
CA VAL A 221 -7.05 -13.51 17.26
C VAL A 221 -7.36 -12.49 18.38
N CYS A 222 -7.03 -11.21 18.17
CA CYS A 222 -7.31 -10.17 19.17
C CYS A 222 -8.81 -9.95 19.39
N GLN A 223 -9.65 -10.10 18.36
CA GLN A 223 -11.11 -10.00 18.49
C GLN A 223 -11.73 -11.15 19.31
N LEU A 224 -11.03 -12.27 19.46
CA LEU A 224 -11.42 -13.38 20.33
C LEU A 224 -10.96 -13.19 21.78
N ILE A 225 -10.30 -12.08 22.13
CA ILE A 225 -9.88 -11.76 23.51
C ILE A 225 -10.84 -10.72 24.09
N ARG A 226 -11.55 -11.12 25.15
CA ARG A 226 -12.53 -10.28 25.84
C ARG A 226 -11.90 -8.99 26.38
N GLN A 227 -12.42 -7.85 25.97
CA GLN A 227 -12.10 -6.54 26.55
C GLN A 227 -13.06 -6.19 27.70
N PRO A 228 -12.68 -5.29 28.62
CA PRO A 228 -13.56 -4.87 29.72
C PRO A 228 -14.92 -4.39 29.22
N GLY A 229 -15.99 -4.90 29.82
CA GLY A 229 -17.38 -4.55 29.48
C GLY A 229 -17.98 -5.33 28.30
N GLN A 230 -17.24 -6.23 27.65
CA GLN A 230 -17.77 -7.06 26.57
C GLN A 230 -18.37 -8.38 27.09
N THR A 231 -19.52 -8.74 26.53
CA THR A 231 -20.20 -10.03 26.79
C THR A 231 -20.18 -10.98 25.59
N ARG A 232 -19.98 -10.46 24.38
CA ARG A 232 -19.85 -11.21 23.12
C ARG A 232 -18.68 -10.67 22.30
N ASN A 233 -18.10 -11.51 21.45
CA ASN A 233 -17.03 -11.13 20.54
C ASN A 233 -17.57 -10.30 19.35
N ALA A 234 -16.66 -9.80 18.50
CA ALA A 234 -17.01 -8.94 17.36
C ALA A 234 -17.98 -9.61 16.36
N ASN A 235 -18.04 -10.95 16.34
CA ASN A 235 -18.92 -11.73 15.48
C ASN A 235 -20.22 -12.16 16.19
N GLY A 236 -20.51 -11.62 17.37
CA GLY A 236 -21.68 -11.98 18.18
C GLY A 236 -21.59 -13.34 18.88
N GLY A 237 -20.45 -14.03 18.77
CA GLY A 237 -20.22 -15.34 19.38
C GLY A 237 -19.58 -15.27 20.77
N ASP A 238 -19.35 -16.44 21.36
CA ASP A 238 -18.65 -16.60 22.63
C ASP A 238 -17.14 -16.38 22.51
N PHE A 239 -16.53 -15.91 23.60
CA PHE A 239 -15.07 -15.75 23.72
C PHE A 239 -14.37 -17.07 24.06
N TRP A 240 -15.12 -18.06 24.60
CA TRP A 240 -14.61 -19.36 25.03
C TRP A 240 -13.36 -19.19 25.92
N ASP A 241 -13.51 -18.43 27.00
CA ASP A 241 -12.48 -18.00 27.95
C ASP A 241 -12.92 -18.22 29.41
N GLU A 242 -13.96 -19.03 29.64
CA GLU A 242 -14.45 -19.34 30.99
C GLU A 242 -13.44 -20.15 31.80
N HIS A 243 -12.69 -21.03 31.12
CA HIS A 243 -11.61 -21.84 31.72
C HIS A 243 -10.35 -21.02 32.03
N TRP A 244 -10.25 -19.77 31.57
CA TRP A 244 -9.10 -18.94 31.88
C TRP A 244 -9.05 -18.55 33.35
N SER A 245 -7.87 -18.66 33.94
CA SER A 245 -7.58 -18.04 35.24
C SER A 245 -7.61 -16.51 35.14
N ASP A 246 -7.71 -15.83 36.28
CA ASP A 246 -7.63 -14.36 36.31
C ASP A 246 -6.29 -13.85 35.77
N ALA A 247 -5.20 -14.59 35.99
CA ALA A 247 -3.89 -14.28 35.42
C ALA A 247 -3.90 -14.36 33.88
N MET A 248 -4.58 -15.36 33.31
CA MET A 248 -4.76 -15.49 31.85
C MET A 248 -5.63 -14.35 31.29
N ARG A 249 -6.76 -14.03 31.94
CA ARG A 249 -7.61 -12.90 31.52
C ARG A 249 -6.84 -11.57 31.53
N ALA A 250 -6.08 -11.31 32.59
CA ALA A 250 -5.22 -10.13 32.68
C ALA A 250 -4.10 -10.14 31.62
N ALA A 251 -3.51 -11.31 31.34
CA ALA A 251 -2.50 -11.47 30.30
C ALA A 251 -3.07 -11.22 28.90
N GLY A 252 -4.28 -11.69 28.60
CA GLY A 252 -4.96 -11.42 27.34
C GLY A 252 -5.26 -9.93 27.13
N ALA A 253 -5.78 -9.25 28.16
CA ALA A 253 -6.01 -7.81 28.10
C ALA A 253 -4.71 -7.03 27.86
N ARG A 254 -3.63 -7.38 28.58
CA ARG A 254 -2.31 -6.78 28.38
C ARG A 254 -1.77 -7.03 26.99
N PHE A 255 -1.85 -8.27 26.49
CA PHE A 255 -1.40 -8.63 25.14
C PHE A 255 -2.08 -7.76 24.06
N CYS A 256 -3.41 -7.59 24.12
CA CYS A 256 -4.12 -6.72 23.17
C CYS A 256 -3.70 -5.25 23.28
N ALA A 257 -3.45 -4.75 24.50
CA ALA A 257 -2.99 -3.39 24.73
C ALA A 257 -1.56 -3.17 24.18
N ASP A 258 -0.64 -4.07 24.50
CA ASP A 258 0.75 -4.04 24.02
C ASP A 258 0.80 -4.11 22.50
N ARG A 259 0.01 -5.00 21.88
CA ARG A 259 -0.07 -5.13 20.43
C ARG A 259 -0.61 -3.87 19.77
N ARG A 260 -1.66 -3.27 20.35
CA ARG A 260 -2.21 -1.99 19.87
C ARG A 260 -1.15 -0.89 19.92
N GLN A 261 -0.40 -0.81 21.02
CA GLN A 261 0.66 0.18 21.20
C GLN A 261 1.81 -0.04 20.22
N GLU A 262 2.26 -1.28 20.02
CA GLU A 262 3.30 -1.65 19.05
C GLU A 262 2.89 -1.24 17.62
N ARG A 263 1.63 -1.50 17.23
CA ARG A 263 1.13 -1.15 15.90
C ARG A 263 0.98 0.34 15.70
N LEU A 264 0.55 1.07 16.74
CA LEU A 264 0.54 2.52 16.71
C LEU A 264 1.96 3.10 16.61
N ALA A 265 2.92 2.57 17.36
CA ALA A 265 4.32 3.01 17.30
C ALA A 265 4.94 2.75 15.91
N SER A 266 4.75 1.55 15.36
CA SER A 266 5.22 1.22 14.01
C SER A 266 4.60 2.12 12.93
N PHE A 267 3.33 2.50 13.09
CA PHE A 267 2.69 3.48 12.22
C PHE A 267 3.29 4.88 12.36
N GLN A 268 3.62 5.30 13.59
CA GLN A 268 4.23 6.61 13.84
C GLN A 268 5.66 6.71 13.30
N GLU A 269 6.40 5.60 13.25
CA GLU A 269 7.75 5.53 12.66
C GLU A 269 7.75 5.61 11.12
N GLY A 270 6.66 5.19 10.47
CA GLY A 270 6.53 5.16 9.02
C GLY A 270 5.10 5.41 8.55
N PRO A 271 4.55 6.62 8.77
CA PRO A 271 3.17 6.91 8.41
C PRO A 271 3.00 6.92 6.89
N SER A 272 2.00 6.18 6.42
CA SER A 272 1.57 6.14 5.03
C SER A 272 0.08 5.87 4.97
N TYR A 273 -0.52 6.10 3.80
CA TYR A 273 -1.94 5.81 3.58
C TYR A 273 -2.25 4.32 3.81
N GLU A 274 -1.42 3.42 3.29
CA GLU A 274 -1.60 1.98 3.47
C GLU A 274 -1.39 1.54 4.93
N ALA A 275 -0.39 2.09 5.63
CA ALA A 275 -0.18 1.81 7.04
C ALA A 275 -1.37 2.29 7.89
N TYR A 276 -1.97 3.44 7.57
CA TYR A 276 -3.19 3.93 8.19
C TYR A 276 -4.35 2.94 7.98
N LYS A 277 -4.62 2.55 6.73
CA LYS A 277 -5.72 1.62 6.40
C LYS A 277 -5.54 0.27 7.10
N ALA A 278 -4.31 -0.24 7.15
CA ALA A 278 -3.98 -1.46 7.87
C ALA A 278 -4.25 -1.32 9.39
N LEU A 279 -3.79 -0.22 10.00
CA LEU A 279 -3.97 0.05 11.42
C LEU A 279 -5.45 0.15 11.80
N ILE A 280 -6.24 0.91 11.03
CA ILE A 280 -7.67 1.14 11.33
C ILE A 280 -8.50 -0.10 11.04
N SER A 281 -8.13 -0.90 10.03
CA SER A 281 -8.75 -2.21 9.82
C SER A 281 -8.53 -3.12 11.02
N GLU A 282 -7.32 -3.13 11.61
CA GLU A 282 -6.99 -3.97 12.76
C GLU A 282 -7.60 -3.43 14.07
N PHE A 283 -7.52 -2.11 14.29
CA PHE A 283 -7.97 -1.41 15.50
C PHE A 283 -8.80 -0.17 15.16
N PRO A 284 -10.10 -0.32 14.84
CA PRO A 284 -10.95 0.82 14.45
C PRO A 284 -11.01 1.94 15.48
N ALA A 285 -10.89 1.62 16.76
CA ALA A 285 -10.88 2.60 17.84
C ALA A 285 -9.70 3.59 17.80
N LEU A 286 -8.62 3.27 17.07
CA LEU A 286 -7.46 4.15 16.89
C LEU A 286 -7.66 5.19 15.79
N GLU A 287 -8.77 5.17 15.04
CA GLU A 287 -8.99 6.08 13.93
C GLU A 287 -8.80 7.56 14.28
N PRO A 288 -9.39 8.08 15.39
CA PRO A 288 -9.23 9.48 15.75
C PRO A 288 -7.77 9.85 16.05
N ASP A 289 -7.06 9.00 16.80
CA ASP A 289 -5.69 9.25 17.23
C ASP A 289 -4.70 9.14 16.07
N ALA A 290 -4.86 8.14 15.21
CA ALA A 290 -4.02 7.95 14.03
C ALA A 290 -4.21 9.07 13.00
N TYR A 291 -5.46 9.51 12.81
CA TYR A 291 -5.76 10.63 11.91
C TYR A 291 -5.23 11.96 12.46
N ALA A 292 -5.39 12.20 13.77
CA ALA A 292 -4.81 13.37 14.43
C ALA A 292 -3.28 13.40 14.34
N PHE A 293 -2.63 12.24 14.48
CA PHE A 293 -1.19 12.10 14.28
C PHE A 293 -0.77 12.50 12.86
N ILE A 294 -1.41 11.95 11.81
CA ILE A 294 -1.11 12.32 10.41
C ILE A 294 -1.30 13.81 10.18
N ARG A 295 -2.39 14.38 10.70
CA ARG A 295 -2.65 15.81 10.57
C ARG A 295 -1.55 16.65 11.22
N SER A 296 -1.07 16.25 12.39
CA SER A 296 0.01 16.95 13.08
C SER A 296 1.34 16.80 12.34
N ASP A 297 1.66 15.59 11.89
CA ASP A 297 2.91 15.25 11.20
C ASP A 297 3.03 15.97 9.86
N CYS A 298 1.97 15.89 9.03
CA CYS A 298 1.89 16.48 7.70
C CYS A 298 2.17 18.00 7.68
N PHE A 299 1.83 18.71 8.76
CA PHE A 299 2.06 20.15 8.89
C PHE A 299 3.18 20.52 9.86
N SER A 300 4.05 19.55 10.21
CA SER A 300 5.24 19.79 11.01
C SER A 300 6.39 20.37 10.15
N GLU A 301 7.49 20.77 10.79
CA GLU A 301 8.68 21.26 10.07
C GLU A 301 9.37 20.16 9.26
N ASN A 302 9.25 18.90 9.69
CA ASN A 302 9.88 17.73 9.06
C ASN A 302 8.86 16.58 9.02
N PRO A 303 7.89 16.62 8.09
CA PRO A 303 6.86 15.59 8.01
C PRO A 303 7.47 14.22 7.64
N PHE A 304 7.04 13.17 8.34
CA PHE A 304 7.39 11.79 7.98
C PHE A 304 6.49 11.24 6.88
N ILE A 305 5.21 11.64 6.85
CA ILE A 305 4.25 11.22 5.83
C ILE A 305 4.54 11.90 4.49
N LEU A 306 4.48 11.13 3.41
CA LEU A 306 4.52 11.67 2.05
C LEU A 306 3.27 12.53 1.79
N VAL A 307 3.46 13.70 1.16
CA VAL A 307 2.37 14.63 0.83
C VAL A 307 1.27 13.93 0.02
N GLU A 308 1.62 13.04 -0.90
CA GLU A 308 0.65 12.30 -1.70
C GLU A 308 -0.24 11.36 -0.86
N ASP A 309 0.34 10.69 0.14
CA ASP A 309 -0.41 9.84 1.06
C ASP A 309 -1.34 10.66 1.96
N ALA A 310 -0.87 11.83 2.43
CA ALA A 310 -1.70 12.75 3.19
C ALA A 310 -2.89 13.27 2.37
N VAL A 311 -2.67 13.62 1.09
CA VAL A 311 -3.76 14.02 0.18
C VAL A 311 -4.80 12.91 0.04
N ARG A 312 -4.36 11.67 -0.23
CA ARG A 312 -5.29 10.53 -0.37
C ARG A 312 -6.14 10.34 0.89
N LEU A 313 -5.51 10.44 2.07
CA LEU A 313 -6.23 10.32 3.33
C LEU A 313 -7.22 11.47 3.54
N PHE A 314 -6.82 12.72 3.30
CA PHE A 314 -7.71 13.87 3.48
C PHE A 314 -8.86 13.86 2.47
N LEU A 315 -8.66 13.34 1.26
CA LEU A 315 -9.73 13.09 0.30
C LEU A 315 -10.71 12.03 0.82
N GLU A 316 -10.22 10.89 1.30
CA GLU A 316 -11.07 9.83 1.87
C GLU A 316 -11.91 10.34 3.06
N LYS A 317 -11.29 11.16 3.92
CA LYS A 317 -11.95 11.76 5.09
C LYS A 317 -12.74 13.04 4.78
N SER A 318 -12.78 13.46 3.52
CA SER A 318 -13.44 14.70 3.10
C SER A 318 -13.00 15.93 3.92
N SER A 319 -11.71 15.96 4.30
CA SER A 319 -11.11 16.97 5.18
C SER A 319 -10.67 18.19 4.38
N THR A 320 -11.67 18.93 3.91
CA THR A 320 -11.49 20.02 2.94
C THR A 320 -10.54 21.12 3.42
N ASP A 321 -10.59 21.50 4.70
CA ASP A 321 -9.71 22.53 5.26
C ASP A 321 -8.24 22.11 5.25
N ASP A 322 -7.97 20.85 5.61
CA ASP A 322 -6.62 20.30 5.61
C ASP A 322 -6.08 20.13 4.17
N LEU A 323 -6.94 19.73 3.21
CA LEU A 323 -6.59 19.74 1.79
C LEU A 323 -6.21 21.13 1.29
N VAL A 324 -7.02 22.16 1.60
CA VAL A 324 -6.73 23.54 1.22
C VAL A 324 -5.42 24.02 1.83
N ARG A 325 -5.17 23.70 3.11
CA ARG A 325 -3.92 24.04 3.79
C ARG A 325 -2.72 23.36 3.13
N LEU A 326 -2.82 22.07 2.83
CA LEU A 326 -1.75 21.29 2.20
C LEU A 326 -1.43 21.78 0.79
N VAL A 327 -2.48 22.12 0.04
CA VAL A 327 -2.38 22.69 -1.31
C VAL A 327 -1.63 24.02 -1.30
N ARG A 328 -1.81 24.85 -0.27
CA ARG A 328 -1.11 26.14 -0.17
C ARG A 328 0.36 25.99 0.17
N THR A 329 0.74 24.94 0.89
CA THR A 329 2.11 24.76 1.37
C THR A 329 2.99 24.04 0.37
N ASP A 330 2.50 23.00 -0.31
CA ASP A 330 3.39 22.12 -1.10
C ASP A 330 2.75 21.47 -2.33
N LEU A 331 2.02 22.23 -3.14
CA LEU A 331 1.37 21.65 -4.33
C LEU A 331 2.34 21.18 -5.43
N ILE A 332 3.59 21.66 -5.42
CA ILE A 332 4.54 21.43 -6.51
C ILE A 332 5.09 19.99 -6.45
N SER A 333 5.06 19.35 -5.27
CA SER A 333 5.64 18.03 -5.04
C SER A 333 4.71 16.85 -5.36
N ILE A 334 3.40 17.06 -5.53
CA ILE A 334 2.44 15.98 -5.77
C ILE A 334 2.27 15.62 -7.26
N SER A 335 1.97 14.34 -7.52
CA SER A 335 1.75 13.82 -8.87
C SER A 335 0.56 14.49 -9.58
N GLU A 336 0.57 14.51 -10.92
CA GLU A 336 -0.54 15.08 -11.69
C GLU A 336 -1.87 14.36 -11.44
N THR A 337 -1.82 13.04 -11.24
CA THR A 337 -3.01 12.23 -10.93
C THR A 337 -3.63 12.69 -9.61
N THR A 338 -2.80 12.86 -8.57
CA THR A 338 -3.24 13.37 -7.27
C THR A 338 -3.80 14.79 -7.36
N GLN A 339 -3.17 15.67 -8.15
CA GLN A 339 -3.70 17.02 -8.40
C GLN A 339 -5.10 16.99 -9.01
N ARG A 340 -5.36 16.06 -9.94
CA ARG A 340 -6.69 15.89 -10.55
C ARG A 340 -7.74 15.37 -9.57
N ASP A 341 -7.37 14.48 -8.67
CA ASP A 341 -8.28 14.00 -7.63
C ASP A 341 -8.67 15.13 -6.67
N VAL A 342 -7.70 15.97 -6.27
CA VAL A 342 -7.96 17.19 -5.50
C VAL A 342 -8.85 18.17 -6.26
N LEU A 343 -8.62 18.37 -7.56
CA LEU A 343 -9.46 19.22 -8.40
C LEU A 343 -10.90 18.74 -8.47
N LYS A 344 -11.10 17.44 -8.66
CA LYS A 344 -12.42 16.83 -8.68
C LYS A 344 -13.12 17.00 -7.33
N HIS A 345 -12.38 16.91 -6.22
CA HIS A 345 -12.94 17.22 -4.90
C HIS A 345 -13.35 18.69 -4.80
N PHE A 346 -12.44 19.63 -5.09
CA PHE A 346 -12.68 21.06 -4.98
C PHE A 346 -13.79 21.58 -5.90
N SER A 347 -13.97 21.00 -7.09
CA SER A 347 -15.06 21.40 -8.00
C SER A 347 -16.45 21.07 -7.45
N THR A 348 -16.56 20.14 -6.50
CA THR A 348 -17.83 19.82 -5.82
C THR A 348 -18.09 20.69 -4.59
N GLN A 349 -17.11 21.46 -4.13
CA GLN A 349 -17.22 22.28 -2.92
C GLN A 349 -17.78 23.67 -3.22
N SER A 350 -18.66 24.18 -2.36
CA SER A 350 -19.21 25.54 -2.46
C SER A 350 -18.27 26.64 -1.94
N SER A 351 -17.20 26.25 -1.23
CA SER A 351 -16.25 27.17 -0.60
C SER A 351 -15.50 28.01 -1.64
N THR A 352 -15.51 29.33 -1.48
CA THR A 352 -14.68 30.26 -2.26
C THR A 352 -13.20 29.92 -2.19
N ASP A 353 -12.74 29.42 -1.06
CA ASP A 353 -11.34 29.08 -0.87
C ASP A 353 -10.94 27.86 -1.70
N CYS A 354 -11.69 26.76 -1.61
CA CYS A 354 -11.50 25.58 -2.46
C CYS A 354 -11.53 25.93 -3.94
N ARG A 355 -12.44 26.81 -4.34
CA ARG A 355 -12.52 27.27 -5.72
C ARG A 355 -11.26 28.01 -6.14
N SER A 356 -10.79 28.94 -5.31
CA SER A 356 -9.56 29.69 -5.58
C SER A 356 -8.34 28.77 -5.69
N GLN A 357 -8.24 27.76 -4.81
CA GLN A 357 -7.16 26.78 -4.84
C GLN A 357 -7.26 25.87 -6.06
N GLY A 358 -8.45 25.39 -6.42
CA GLY A 358 -8.65 24.57 -7.62
C GLY A 358 -8.25 25.31 -8.90
N LEU A 359 -8.66 26.58 -9.03
CA LEU A 359 -8.25 27.43 -10.15
C LEU A 359 -6.74 27.70 -10.16
N MET A 360 -6.11 27.82 -8.99
CA MET A 360 -4.65 27.94 -8.88
C MET A 360 -3.96 26.66 -9.40
N ILE A 361 -4.46 25.48 -9.04
CA ILE A 361 -3.94 24.19 -9.53
C ILE A 361 -4.06 24.13 -11.07
N ILE A 362 -5.23 24.41 -11.63
CA ILE A 362 -5.46 24.41 -13.09
C ILE A 362 -4.52 25.42 -13.77
N GLY A 363 -4.42 26.64 -13.24
CA GLY A 363 -3.53 27.66 -13.77
C GLY A 363 -2.07 27.24 -13.77
N ASN A 364 -1.58 26.68 -12.66
CA ASN A 364 -0.22 26.18 -12.54
C ASN A 364 0.06 25.02 -13.51
N GLY A 365 -0.90 24.11 -13.67
CA GLY A 365 -0.85 23.00 -14.63
C GLY A 365 -0.71 23.50 -16.07
N LEU A 366 -1.57 24.45 -16.49
CA LEU A 366 -1.50 25.07 -17.81
C LEU A 366 -0.16 25.78 -18.06
N MET A 367 0.32 26.54 -17.08
CA MET A 367 1.61 27.25 -17.17
C MET A 367 2.81 26.29 -17.16
N ARG A 368 2.71 25.14 -16.50
CA ARG A 368 3.73 24.08 -16.56
C ARG A 368 3.75 23.43 -17.95
N ALA A 369 2.59 23.00 -18.46
CA ALA A 369 2.47 22.40 -19.79
C ALA A 369 3.01 23.34 -20.90
N GLN A 370 2.72 24.64 -20.80
CA GLN A 370 3.30 25.65 -21.69
C GLN A 370 4.83 25.72 -21.60
N ARG A 371 5.39 25.71 -20.38
CA ARG A 371 6.85 25.72 -20.16
C ARG A 371 7.53 24.48 -20.70
N GLU A 372 6.91 23.31 -20.58
CA GLU A 372 7.44 22.05 -21.11
C GLU A 372 7.55 22.09 -22.64
N VAL A 373 6.51 22.57 -23.34
CA VAL A 373 6.57 22.77 -24.80
C VAL A 373 7.69 23.73 -25.17
N LEU A 374 7.81 24.86 -24.46
CA LEU A 374 8.85 25.85 -24.72
C LEU A 374 10.26 25.32 -24.42
N SER A 375 10.40 24.46 -23.41
CA SER A 375 11.67 23.81 -23.08
C SER A 375 12.08 22.84 -24.18
N ALA A 376 11.13 22.02 -24.65
CA ALA A 376 11.35 21.12 -25.78
C ALA A 376 11.68 21.89 -27.07
N ALA A 377 11.02 23.03 -27.30
CA ALA A 377 11.32 23.92 -28.42
C ALA A 377 12.72 24.55 -28.31
N ARG A 378 13.17 24.96 -27.12
CA ARG A 378 14.54 25.48 -26.92
C ARG A 378 15.60 24.42 -27.16
N TYR A 379 15.29 23.16 -26.83
CA TYR A 379 16.17 22.06 -27.15
C TYR A 379 16.28 21.84 -28.67
N ALA A 380 15.15 21.89 -29.39
CA ALA A 380 15.13 21.79 -30.85
C ALA A 380 15.75 23.03 -31.55
N PHE A 381 15.70 24.20 -30.90
CA PHE A 381 16.15 25.49 -31.42
C PHE A 381 16.98 26.23 -30.35
N PRO A 382 18.31 26.00 -30.27
CA PRO A 382 19.16 26.53 -29.20
C PRO A 382 19.09 28.06 -29.04
N GLU A 383 19.00 28.79 -30.15
CA GLU A 383 18.93 30.26 -30.16
C GLU A 383 17.50 30.81 -30.01
N LEU A 384 16.49 29.96 -29.76
CA LEU A 384 15.10 30.39 -29.58
C LEU A 384 14.96 31.45 -28.49
N LYS A 385 15.80 31.41 -27.44
CA LYS A 385 15.82 32.45 -26.40
C LYS A 385 16.23 33.81 -26.96
N GLY A 386 17.26 33.84 -27.80
CA GLY A 386 17.71 35.05 -28.51
C GLY A 386 16.64 35.57 -29.46
N ALA A 387 16.05 34.67 -30.25
CA ALA A 387 14.96 34.99 -31.17
C ALA A 387 13.72 35.57 -30.46
N LEU A 388 13.32 35.00 -29.32
CA LEU A 388 12.21 35.50 -28.50
C LEU A 388 12.53 36.87 -27.86
N THR A 389 13.79 37.11 -27.50
CA THR A 389 14.24 38.42 -26.97
C THR A 389 14.17 39.49 -28.06
N TRP A 390 14.70 39.18 -29.25
CA TRP A 390 14.58 40.04 -30.43
C TRP A 390 13.12 40.35 -30.78
N LEU A 391 12.24 39.34 -30.70
CA LEU A 391 10.81 39.48 -30.96
C LEU A 391 10.17 40.48 -29.99
N LYS A 392 10.44 40.33 -28.69
CA LYS A 392 9.96 41.25 -27.64
C LYS A 392 10.44 42.68 -27.86
N GLU A 393 11.72 42.87 -28.15
CA GLU A 393 12.30 44.20 -28.40
C GLU A 393 11.72 44.86 -29.65
N SER A 394 11.50 44.08 -30.70
CA SER A 394 10.92 44.57 -31.96
C SER A 394 9.46 45.01 -31.76
N MET A 395 8.72 44.32 -30.90
CA MET A 395 7.36 44.71 -30.51
C MET A 395 7.36 46.01 -29.70
N GLN A 396 8.26 46.13 -28.71
CA GLN A 396 8.37 47.34 -27.89
C GLN A 396 8.71 48.58 -28.72
N LYS A 397 9.57 48.41 -29.74
CA LYS A 397 9.96 49.48 -30.68
C LYS A 397 8.87 49.83 -31.71
N HIS A 398 7.68 49.22 -31.65
CA HIS A 398 6.58 49.38 -32.62
C HIS A 398 7.02 49.08 -34.07
N GLN A 399 8.11 48.31 -34.24
CA GLN A 399 8.59 47.85 -35.54
C GLN A 399 7.76 46.68 -36.07
N LEU A 400 6.94 46.09 -35.19
CA LEU A 400 5.94 45.08 -35.52
C LEU A 400 4.56 45.71 -35.40
N PRO A 401 3.75 45.73 -36.49
CA PRO A 401 2.41 46.25 -36.41
C PRO A 401 1.53 45.32 -35.55
N THR A 402 1.09 45.84 -34.41
CA THR A 402 0.39 45.11 -33.34
C THR A 402 -1.01 44.60 -33.74
N ASP A 403 -1.59 45.17 -34.81
CA ASP A 403 -2.99 44.97 -35.20
C ASP A 403 -3.18 44.22 -36.55
N PHE A 404 -2.21 43.42 -37.00
CA PHE A 404 -2.45 42.55 -38.16
C PHE A 404 -3.36 41.38 -37.81
N GLN A 405 -4.68 41.63 -37.77
CA GLN A 405 -5.67 40.58 -38.02
C GLN A 405 -5.46 40.11 -39.46
N LEU A 406 -4.87 38.92 -39.63
CA LEU A 406 -4.82 38.26 -40.92
C LEU A 406 -6.25 38.01 -41.40
N CYS A 407 -6.74 38.90 -42.27
CA CYS A 407 -7.76 38.55 -43.24
C CYS A 407 -7.14 37.51 -44.18
N PHE A 408 -7.21 36.24 -43.77
CA PHE A 408 -7.06 35.11 -44.66
C PHE A 408 -8.03 35.33 -45.83
N ILE A 409 -7.59 35.03 -47.05
CA ILE A 409 -8.31 35.19 -48.34
C ILE A 409 -7.96 36.50 -49.08
N ARG A 410 -6.70 36.65 -49.53
CA ARG A 410 -6.31 37.15 -50.88
C ARG A 410 -4.79 37.06 -51.11
N PRO A 411 -4.30 37.00 -52.36
CA PRO A 411 -2.89 36.84 -52.67
C PRO A 411 -2.09 38.13 -52.39
N GLN A 412 -0.97 37.96 -51.68
CA GLN A 412 0.20 38.85 -51.58
C GLN A 412 -0.07 40.37 -51.49
N THR A 413 -0.55 40.83 -50.33
CA THR A 413 -0.34 42.22 -49.94
C THR A 413 1.13 42.42 -49.51
N GLU A 414 1.65 43.64 -49.66
CA GLU A 414 3.01 44.01 -49.24
C GLU A 414 3.27 43.71 -47.76
N ALA A 415 2.23 43.87 -46.93
CA ALA A 415 2.25 43.50 -45.52
C ALA A 415 2.47 42.00 -45.26
N GLN A 416 1.91 41.12 -46.11
CA GLN A 416 2.14 39.67 -45.98
C GLN A 416 3.60 39.31 -46.29
N ARG A 417 4.19 39.93 -47.32
CA ARG A 417 5.61 39.72 -47.66
C ARG A 417 6.54 40.20 -46.54
N GLU A 418 6.19 41.30 -45.89
CA GLU A 418 6.96 41.82 -44.76
C GLU A 418 6.83 40.92 -43.53
N MET A 419 5.63 40.40 -43.25
CA MET A 419 5.42 39.39 -42.20
C MET A 419 6.25 38.12 -42.47
N ASP A 420 6.24 37.61 -43.70
CA ASP A 420 7.01 36.42 -44.07
C ASP A 420 8.52 36.66 -43.91
N ARG A 421 9.02 37.85 -44.24
CA ARG A 421 10.43 38.25 -43.99
C ARG A 421 10.76 38.29 -42.51
N LEU A 422 9.88 38.84 -41.67
CA LEU A 422 10.06 38.94 -40.23
C LEU A 422 10.02 37.56 -39.56
N LEU A 423 9.10 36.69 -39.97
CA LEU A 423 9.03 35.29 -39.52
C LEU A 423 10.26 34.49 -39.96
N HIS A 424 10.72 34.69 -41.19
CA HIS A 424 11.96 34.08 -41.68
C HIS A 424 13.17 34.56 -40.89
N ARG A 425 13.24 35.86 -40.54
CA ARG A 425 14.32 36.42 -39.71
C ARG A 425 14.27 35.87 -38.28
N PHE A 426 13.08 35.79 -37.69
CA PHE A 426 12.89 35.17 -36.37
C PHE A 426 13.38 33.72 -36.37
N ALA A 427 13.00 32.94 -37.38
CA ALA A 427 13.39 31.55 -37.46
C ALA A 427 14.86 31.37 -37.80
N SER A 428 15.44 32.21 -38.67
CA SER A 428 16.88 32.19 -38.88
C SER A 428 17.63 32.54 -37.60
N LEU A 429 17.13 33.48 -36.79
CA LEU A 429 17.72 33.76 -35.48
C LEU A 429 17.56 32.59 -34.51
N ALA A 430 16.47 31.82 -34.57
CA ALA A 430 16.24 30.66 -33.71
C ALA A 430 17.05 29.42 -34.15
N MET A 431 17.34 29.30 -35.45
CA MET A 431 18.04 28.16 -36.07
C MET A 431 19.54 28.39 -36.25
N ASN A 432 19.99 29.64 -36.36
CA ASN A 432 21.39 29.94 -36.54
C ASN A 432 22.14 29.51 -35.29
N HIS A 433 22.82 28.38 -35.35
CA HIS A 433 24.11 28.26 -34.70
C HIS A 433 24.90 29.54 -34.96
N ARG A 434 25.79 29.91 -34.04
CA ARG A 434 26.90 30.81 -34.34
C ARG A 434 27.62 30.36 -35.62
N ASP A 435 27.10 30.72 -36.79
CA ASP A 435 27.86 31.12 -37.96
C ASP A 435 28.28 32.57 -37.71
N GLY A 436 28.88 32.78 -36.53
CA GLY A 436 29.80 33.88 -36.33
C GLY A 436 31.04 33.50 -37.10
N GLY A 437 31.08 33.87 -38.36
CA GLY A 437 32.29 34.00 -39.16
C GLY A 437 33.24 32.80 -39.16
N ARG A 438 33.31 32.12 -40.31
CA ARG A 438 34.63 31.83 -40.88
C ARG A 438 35.40 33.16 -41.02
N GLY A 439 36.03 33.62 -39.95
CA GLY A 439 37.39 34.12 -40.11
C GLY A 439 38.25 32.94 -40.61
N PRO A 440 39.27 33.18 -41.45
CA PRO A 440 40.18 32.11 -41.83
C PRO A 440 40.77 31.54 -40.54
N LEU A 441 40.38 30.32 -40.20
CA LEU A 441 41.09 29.50 -39.24
C LEU A 441 42.46 29.26 -39.86
N GLU A 442 43.45 30.01 -39.38
CA GLU A 442 44.82 29.53 -39.39
C GLU A 442 44.78 28.15 -38.73
N GLU A 443 45.23 27.16 -39.49
CA GLU A 443 45.39 25.78 -39.05
C GLU A 443 46.38 25.77 -37.88
N GLU A 444 45.89 25.88 -36.65
CA GLU A 444 46.70 25.43 -35.52
C GLU A 444 46.76 23.90 -35.56
N PRO A 445 47.96 23.31 -35.60
CA PRO A 445 48.14 21.88 -35.76
C PRO A 445 47.68 21.20 -34.48
N TYR A 446 46.62 20.40 -34.60
CA TYR A 446 46.20 19.45 -33.58
C TYR A 446 47.37 18.52 -33.25
N MET A 447 47.99 18.77 -32.09
CA MET A 447 48.79 17.78 -31.39
C MET A 447 47.87 16.61 -31.06
N ARG A 448 48.10 15.49 -31.75
CA ARG A 448 47.54 14.17 -31.47
C ARG A 448 48.01 13.76 -30.07
N GLY A 449 47.25 14.14 -29.06
CA GLY A 449 47.33 13.59 -27.72
C GLY A 449 46.43 12.37 -27.66
N ASP A 450 47.02 11.19 -27.59
CA ASP A 450 46.34 9.98 -27.16
C ASP A 450 45.92 10.19 -25.69
N SER A 451 44.70 10.69 -25.48
CA SER A 451 44.05 10.66 -24.18
C SER A 451 42.86 9.71 -24.28
N ASP A 452 43.02 8.55 -23.64
CA ASP A 452 41.97 7.58 -23.31
C ASP A 452 40.96 8.19 -22.29
N GLU A 453 40.43 9.37 -22.59
CA GLU A 453 39.43 10.05 -21.78
C GLU A 453 38.04 9.68 -22.31
N GLU A 454 37.42 8.77 -21.57
CA GLU A 454 35.98 8.55 -21.41
C GLU A 454 35.12 9.37 -22.37
N GLU A 455 34.61 8.71 -23.42
CA GLU A 455 33.45 9.20 -24.15
C GLU A 455 32.36 9.52 -23.13
N ASP A 456 32.12 10.82 -22.89
CA ASP A 456 30.93 11.33 -22.26
C ASP A 456 29.74 10.70 -22.99
N GLU A 457 29.20 9.60 -22.44
CA GLU A 457 27.95 8.99 -22.87
C GLU A 457 26.91 10.10 -22.86
N LEU A 458 26.65 10.70 -24.03
CA LEU A 458 25.48 11.51 -24.27
C LEU A 458 24.31 10.68 -23.74
N PRO A 459 23.60 11.14 -22.70
CA PRO A 459 22.65 10.30 -21.98
C PRO A 459 21.72 9.68 -22.99
N SER A 460 21.78 8.36 -23.15
CA SER A 460 20.99 7.65 -24.14
C SER A 460 19.52 7.97 -23.87
N TYR A 461 18.94 8.83 -24.72
CA TYR A 461 17.55 9.24 -24.65
C TYR A 461 16.67 8.07 -25.12
N GLU A 462 16.68 6.95 -24.39
CA GLU A 462 15.64 5.90 -24.48
C GLU A 462 14.37 6.31 -23.70
N ARG A 463 14.30 7.54 -23.18
CA ARG A 463 13.04 8.07 -22.64
C ARG A 463 12.10 8.37 -23.79
N THR A 464 10.99 7.64 -23.84
CA THR A 464 9.85 7.95 -24.69
C THR A 464 9.56 9.46 -24.62
N PRO A 465 9.53 10.18 -25.76
CA PRO A 465 9.35 11.62 -25.74
C PRO A 465 8.04 11.98 -25.00
N PRO A 466 8.03 13.04 -24.19
CA PRO A 466 6.86 13.43 -23.42
C PRO A 466 5.70 13.77 -24.37
N ASP A 467 4.49 13.32 -24.03
CA ASP A 467 3.28 13.64 -24.78
C ASP A 467 2.79 15.05 -24.43
N LEU A 468 3.43 16.04 -25.06
CA LEU A 468 3.16 17.46 -24.86
C LEU A 468 1.72 17.85 -25.21
N VAL A 469 1.10 17.15 -26.17
CA VAL A 469 -0.28 17.40 -26.59
C VAL A 469 -1.24 16.95 -25.52
N LYS A 470 -1.05 15.73 -25.01
CA LYS A 470 -1.87 15.16 -23.93
C LYS A 470 -1.81 16.04 -22.68
N ASN A 471 -0.62 16.48 -22.26
CA ASN A 471 -0.49 17.31 -21.05
C ASN A 471 -1.31 18.61 -21.16
N ILE A 472 -1.18 19.35 -22.27
CA ILE A 472 -2.01 20.55 -22.51
C ILE A 472 -3.50 20.19 -22.53
N GLY A 473 -3.88 19.14 -23.27
CA GLY A 473 -5.27 18.74 -23.44
C GLY A 473 -5.96 18.38 -22.11
N GLU A 474 -5.25 17.72 -21.20
CA GLU A 474 -5.79 17.32 -19.90
C GLU A 474 -6.08 18.52 -18.98
N TRP A 475 -5.21 19.54 -18.97
CA TRP A 475 -5.44 20.76 -18.19
C TRP A 475 -6.52 21.67 -18.80
N ILE A 476 -6.63 21.70 -20.13
CA ILE A 476 -7.73 22.40 -20.82
C ILE A 476 -9.07 21.71 -20.55
N LEU A 477 -9.10 20.38 -20.51
CA LEU A 477 -10.28 19.62 -20.10
C LEU A 477 -10.65 19.94 -18.64
N ALA A 478 -9.69 19.94 -17.73
CA ALA A 478 -9.92 20.30 -16.32
C ALA A 478 -10.49 21.73 -16.17
N LEU A 479 -9.99 22.68 -16.96
CA LEU A 479 -10.56 24.03 -17.02
C LEU A 479 -11.98 24.03 -17.57
N SER A 480 -12.24 23.31 -18.66
CA SER A 480 -13.56 23.27 -19.32
C SER A 480 -14.63 22.64 -18.43
N GLU A 481 -14.28 21.60 -17.68
CA GLU A 481 -15.15 20.88 -16.75
C GLU A 481 -15.38 21.64 -15.43
N TRP A 482 -14.69 22.76 -15.19
CA TRP A 482 -14.87 23.55 -13.98
C TRP A 482 -16.28 24.19 -13.92
N PRO A 483 -17.03 24.05 -12.81
CA PRO A 483 -18.46 24.37 -12.78
C PRO A 483 -18.77 25.87 -12.81
N HIS A 484 -17.82 26.73 -12.44
CA HIS A 484 -18.06 28.17 -12.33
C HIS A 484 -17.55 28.92 -13.57
N GLU A 485 -18.49 29.33 -14.43
CA GLU A 485 -18.17 29.99 -15.71
C GLU A 485 -17.34 31.27 -15.57
N GLN A 486 -17.71 32.14 -14.62
CA GLN A 486 -17.00 33.41 -14.39
C GLN A 486 -15.53 33.16 -13.98
N ASP A 487 -15.31 32.16 -13.14
CA ASP A 487 -13.99 31.77 -12.66
C ASP A 487 -13.14 31.19 -13.81
N LYS A 488 -13.74 30.36 -14.67
CA LYS A 488 -13.08 29.85 -15.88
C LYS A 488 -12.62 31.00 -16.78
N VAL A 489 -13.49 31.95 -17.06
CA VAL A 489 -13.20 33.12 -17.92
C VAL A 489 -12.06 33.94 -17.32
N ALA A 490 -12.15 34.28 -16.03
CA ALA A 490 -11.11 35.04 -15.35
C ALA A 490 -9.75 34.33 -15.34
N LEU A 491 -9.74 33.01 -15.10
CA LEU A 491 -8.52 32.21 -15.16
C LEU A 491 -7.96 32.14 -16.59
N TRP A 492 -8.82 31.92 -17.59
CA TRP A 492 -8.42 31.87 -18.99
C TRP A 492 -7.82 33.20 -19.45
N ASP A 493 -8.44 34.33 -19.10
CA ASP A 493 -7.93 35.67 -19.39
C ASP A 493 -6.52 35.89 -18.81
N ARG A 494 -6.27 35.37 -17.61
CA ARG A 494 -4.96 35.44 -16.96
C ARG A 494 -3.92 34.51 -17.58
N VAL A 495 -4.31 33.32 -18.03
CA VAL A 495 -3.38 32.29 -18.53
C VAL A 495 -3.09 32.47 -20.02
N ARG A 496 -4.05 32.95 -20.81
CA ARG A 496 -3.88 33.24 -22.24
C ARG A 496 -3.03 34.49 -22.50
N SER A 497 -2.82 35.34 -21.48
CA SER A 497 -2.12 36.62 -21.66
C SER A 497 -0.62 36.45 -21.98
N HIS A 498 -0.34 36.43 -23.28
CA HIS A 498 0.80 37.01 -24.01
C HIS A 498 2.19 36.41 -23.72
N HIS A 499 2.34 35.09 -23.94
CA HIS A 499 3.66 34.60 -24.31
C HIS A 499 4.05 35.20 -25.69
N PRO A 500 5.24 35.80 -25.86
CA PRO A 500 5.63 36.52 -27.08
C PRO A 500 5.49 35.70 -28.37
N LEU A 501 5.67 34.39 -28.25
CA LEU A 501 5.51 33.44 -29.35
C LEU A 501 4.12 33.50 -30.00
N PHE A 502 3.08 33.91 -29.25
CA PHE A 502 1.71 34.03 -29.74
C PHE A 502 1.30 35.44 -30.13
N VAL A 503 2.15 36.44 -29.84
CA VAL A 503 1.86 37.83 -30.22
C VAL A 503 2.23 38.07 -31.68
N VAL A 504 3.27 37.40 -32.19
CA VAL A 504 3.61 37.43 -33.61
C VAL A 504 2.98 36.23 -34.30
N HIS A 505 1.83 36.48 -34.93
CA HIS A 505 1.04 35.45 -35.57
C HIS A 505 1.86 34.70 -36.64
N GLY A 506 2.05 33.40 -36.45
CA GLY A 506 2.75 32.53 -37.40
C GLY A 506 4.17 32.11 -36.98
N ALA A 507 4.75 32.69 -35.93
CA ALA A 507 6.06 32.29 -35.40
C ALA A 507 6.06 30.82 -34.95
N GLU A 508 4.98 30.40 -34.28
CA GLU A 508 4.77 29.03 -33.81
C GLU A 508 4.53 28.05 -34.97
N ARG A 509 3.80 28.44 -36.02
CA ARG A 509 3.60 27.63 -37.23
C ARG A 509 4.92 27.41 -37.95
N TYR A 510 5.73 28.46 -38.03
CA TYR A 510 7.02 28.37 -38.69
C TYR A 510 7.95 27.43 -37.93
N LEU A 511 8.09 27.57 -36.60
CA LEU A 511 8.88 26.63 -35.78
C LEU A 511 8.37 25.18 -35.90
N SER A 512 7.05 24.97 -35.81
CA SER A 512 6.45 23.64 -36.00
C SER A 512 6.78 23.05 -37.38
N SER A 513 6.76 23.87 -38.44
CA SER A 513 7.14 23.42 -39.79
C SER A 513 8.61 23.01 -39.91
N GLN A 514 9.52 23.67 -39.17
CA GLN A 514 10.94 23.30 -39.15
C GLN A 514 11.17 22.01 -38.35
N CYS A 515 10.46 21.82 -37.24
CA CYS A 515 10.48 20.55 -36.50
C CYS A 515 9.98 19.38 -37.35
N ASN A 516 8.95 19.57 -38.18
CA ASN A 516 8.43 18.51 -39.06
C ASN A 516 9.43 18.08 -40.15
N ARG A 517 10.34 18.97 -40.56
CA ARG A 517 11.40 18.66 -41.54
C ARG A 517 12.51 17.82 -40.93
N ASN A 518 12.71 17.94 -39.62
CA ASN A 518 13.74 17.23 -38.87
C ASN A 518 13.04 16.22 -37.94
N GLY A 519 12.68 15.05 -38.49
CA GLY A 519 11.76 14.08 -37.88
C GLY A 519 12.03 13.71 -36.41
N ALA A 520 13.24 13.92 -35.91
CA ALA A 520 13.60 13.81 -34.49
C ALA A 520 12.80 14.75 -33.55
N TYR A 521 12.23 15.86 -34.06
CA TYR A 521 11.50 16.86 -33.27
C TYR A 521 10.00 16.88 -33.54
N TYR A 522 9.44 15.81 -34.10
CA TYR A 522 8.01 15.75 -34.43
C TYR A 522 7.10 15.99 -33.20
N PHE A 523 7.46 15.46 -32.02
CA PHE A 523 6.72 15.69 -30.77
C PHE A 523 6.72 17.18 -30.34
N VAL A 524 7.79 17.92 -30.63
CA VAL A 524 7.88 19.37 -30.40
C VAL A 524 6.94 20.12 -31.35
N ALA A 525 6.89 19.71 -32.62
CA ALA A 525 5.98 20.29 -33.61
C ALA A 525 4.51 20.15 -33.17
N GLN A 526 4.14 18.96 -32.66
CA GLN A 526 2.81 18.67 -32.13
C GLN A 526 2.50 19.49 -30.88
N GLY A 527 3.43 19.58 -29.93
CA GLY A 527 3.29 20.41 -28.74
C GLY A 527 3.08 21.90 -29.08
N LEU A 528 3.86 22.44 -30.02
CA LEU A 528 3.72 23.82 -30.50
C LEU A 528 2.36 24.06 -31.18
N ASP A 529 1.86 23.12 -31.99
CA ASP A 529 0.54 23.26 -32.61
C ASP A 529 -0.61 23.14 -31.59
N ALA A 530 -0.49 22.25 -30.59
CA ALA A 530 -1.44 22.15 -29.48
C ALA A 530 -1.46 23.46 -28.66
N MET A 531 -0.29 24.00 -28.33
CA MET A 531 -0.16 25.28 -27.63
C MET A 531 -0.77 26.43 -28.46
N ARG A 532 -0.58 26.44 -29.78
CA ARG A 532 -1.22 27.41 -30.68
C ARG A 532 -2.74 27.29 -30.66
N LYS A 533 -3.28 26.09 -30.88
CA LYS A 533 -4.73 25.85 -30.96
C LYS A 533 -5.43 26.24 -29.67
N THR A 534 -4.77 26.06 -28.53
CA THR A 534 -5.34 26.35 -27.21
C THR A 534 -5.13 27.81 -26.82
N PHE A 535 -3.89 28.26 -26.64
CA PHE A 535 -3.58 29.58 -26.09
C PHE A 535 -3.82 30.76 -27.05
N ALA A 536 -4.06 30.52 -28.36
CA ALA A 536 -4.48 31.57 -29.28
C ALA A 536 -6.00 31.82 -29.31
N CYS A 537 -6.80 31.00 -28.61
CA CYS A 537 -8.26 31.18 -28.55
C CYS A 537 -8.63 32.51 -27.87
N LYS A 538 -9.56 33.26 -28.47
CA LYS A 538 -10.00 34.57 -27.98
C LYS A 538 -10.87 34.48 -26.74
N ASP A 539 -11.61 33.39 -26.61
CA ASP A 539 -12.51 33.12 -25.50
C ASP A 539 -12.60 31.61 -25.22
N LEU A 540 -13.30 31.24 -24.15
CA LEU A 540 -13.53 29.84 -23.78
C LEU A 540 -14.39 29.09 -24.79
N LYS A 541 -15.32 29.74 -25.50
CA LYS A 541 -16.17 29.08 -26.50
C LYS A 541 -15.36 28.58 -27.70
N GLU A 542 -14.33 29.33 -28.07
CA GLU A 542 -13.37 28.91 -29.09
C GLU A 542 -12.50 27.76 -28.57
N LEU A 543 -12.04 27.85 -27.31
CA LEU A 543 -11.23 26.82 -26.67
C LEU A 543 -11.96 25.48 -26.56
N GLU A 544 -13.25 25.50 -26.21
CA GLU A 544 -14.11 24.31 -26.09
C GLU A 544 -14.19 23.48 -27.37
N ARG A 545 -13.96 24.10 -28.54
CA ARG A 545 -13.90 23.39 -29.83
C ARG A 545 -12.66 22.50 -29.97
N TYR A 546 -11.63 22.80 -29.20
CA TYR A 546 -10.35 22.11 -29.19
C TYR A 546 -10.17 21.23 -27.94
N THR A 547 -11.12 21.26 -27.00
CA THR A 547 -11.09 20.39 -25.83
C THR A 547 -11.22 18.93 -26.28
N PRO A 548 -10.22 18.08 -25.97
CA PRO A 548 -10.28 16.67 -26.33
C PRO A 548 -11.51 16.01 -25.67
N LYS A 549 -12.23 15.15 -26.40
CA LYS A 549 -13.32 14.39 -25.80
C LYS A 549 -12.70 13.36 -24.85
N ARG A 550 -13.35 13.08 -23.72
CA ARG A 550 -12.85 12.13 -22.70
C ARG A 550 -12.49 10.75 -23.26
N LYS A 551 -13.15 10.33 -24.35
CA LYS A 551 -12.87 9.08 -25.07
C LYS A 551 -11.53 9.06 -25.80
N ASP A 552 -11.02 10.24 -26.18
CA ASP A 552 -9.80 10.38 -26.98
C ASP A 552 -8.54 10.32 -26.10
N LEU A 553 -8.66 10.60 -24.80
CA LEU A 553 -7.54 10.59 -23.83
C LEU A 553 -7.30 9.22 -23.17
N GLY A 554 -8.30 8.31 -23.20
CA GLY A 554 -8.34 7.11 -22.38
C GLY A 554 -7.52 5.90 -22.86
N ASN A 555 -7.05 5.87 -24.12
CA ASN A 555 -6.44 4.67 -24.72
C ASN A 555 -5.19 4.93 -25.60
N GLY A 556 -4.58 6.11 -25.53
CA GLY A 556 -3.48 6.49 -26.41
C GLY A 556 -2.13 5.87 -26.05
N ARG A 557 -1.88 4.59 -26.38
CA ARG A 557 -0.68 4.32 -27.18
C ARG A 557 -0.96 5.05 -28.49
N SER A 558 -0.39 6.24 -28.68
CA SER A 558 -0.37 6.88 -30.00
C SER A 558 0.25 5.86 -30.94
N THR A 559 -0.57 5.13 -31.70
CA THR A 559 -0.13 4.47 -32.91
C THR A 559 0.31 5.60 -33.81
N ILE A 560 1.62 5.88 -33.79
CA ILE A 560 2.30 6.49 -34.91
C ILE A 560 2.09 5.47 -36.04
N THR A 561 1.04 5.65 -36.82
CA THR A 561 0.95 4.96 -38.11
C THR A 561 2.15 5.47 -38.89
N PRO A 562 3.14 4.64 -39.25
CA PRO A 562 4.21 5.09 -40.11
C PRO A 562 3.54 5.49 -41.42
N VAL A 563 3.70 6.75 -41.82
CA VAL A 563 3.44 7.14 -43.20
C VAL A 563 4.45 6.34 -44.01
N GLN A 564 3.97 5.30 -44.71
CA GLN A 564 4.74 4.64 -45.74
C GLN A 564 5.04 5.68 -46.81
N TYR A 565 6.32 6.03 -46.95
CA TYR A 565 6.85 6.74 -48.12
C TYR A 565 6.96 5.79 -49.29
#